data_AF-A0AAW6R4Z2-F1
#
_entry.id   AF-A0AAW6R4Z2-F1
#
_cell.length_a   1.000
_cell.length_b   1.000
_cell.length_c   1.000
_cell.angle_alpha   90.00
_cell.angle_beta   90.00
_cell.angle_gamma   90.00
#
_symmetry.space_group_name_H-M   'P 1'
#
loop_
_entity.id
_entity.type
_entity.pdbx_description
1 polymer ?
#
loop_
_entity_poly.entity_id
_entity_poly.type
_entity_poly.pdbx_seq_one_letter_code
_entity_poly.pdbx_strand_id
1 'polypeptide(L)'
;MRLNRRPPPEVVILRGLCAGDPELFDPPATTARAAADRIEKAKRTCHACPVLAECRAWAQSLPRNSLSGVVAGKRYGATIYKKPRTKPA
;
A
#
# COMPACT_ATOMS: atom_id res chain seq x y z
N MET A 1 15.46 8.56 -11.20
CA MET A 1 14.46 7.76 -11.93
C MET A 1 13.06 8.24 -11.53
N ARG A 2 12.36 8.98 -12.40
CA ARG A 2 10.94 9.29 -12.17
C ARG A 2 10.17 8.01 -12.50
N LEU A 3 9.77 7.27 -11.47
CA LEU A 3 8.82 6.19 -11.65
C LEU A 3 7.58 6.84 -12.27
N ASN A 4 7.25 6.49 -13.51
CA ASN A 4 5.96 6.80 -14.14
C ASN A 4 4.86 6.09 -13.33
N ARG A 5 4.60 6.57 -12.13
CA ARG A 5 3.49 6.11 -11.31
C ARG A 5 2.26 6.73 -11.92
N ARG A 6 1.51 5.93 -12.68
CA ARG A 6 0.16 6.31 -13.07
C ARG A 6 -0.59 6.64 -11.78
N PRO A 7 -1.09 7.88 -11.63
CA PRO A 7 -1.85 8.23 -10.44
C PRO A 7 -3.07 7.31 -10.32
N PRO A 8 -3.57 7.06 -9.10
CA PRO A 8 -4.84 6.38 -8.94
C PRO A 8 -5.95 7.13 -9.68
N PRO A 9 -7.01 6.44 -10.12
CA PRO A 9 -8.18 7.07 -10.70
C PRO A 9 -8.71 8.18 -9.78
N GLU A 10 -9.21 9.27 -10.35
CA GLU A 10 -9.71 10.42 -9.58
C GLU A 10 -10.80 10.02 -8.58
N VAL A 11 -11.68 9.07 -8.96
CA VAL A 11 -12.71 8.53 -8.06
C VAL A 11 -12.11 7.88 -6.81
N VAL A 12 -10.93 7.26 -6.91
CA VAL A 12 -10.22 6.67 -5.77
C VAL A 12 -9.64 7.75 -4.88
N ILE A 13 -9.11 8.83 -5.46
CA ILE A 13 -8.56 9.97 -4.73
C ILE A 13 -9.67 10.70 -3.94
N LEU A 14 -10.81 10.95 -4.58
CA LEU A 14 -11.90 11.74 -4.01
C LEU A 14 -12.80 10.95 -3.05
N ARG A 15 -13.00 9.65 -3.30
CA ARG A 15 -13.98 8.83 -2.56
C ARG A 15 -13.38 7.63 -1.83
N GLY A 16 -12.07 7.50 -1.85
CA GLY A 16 -11.37 6.46 -1.10
C GLY A 16 -11.50 6.71 0.41
N LEU A 17 -11.92 5.68 1.16
CA LEU A 17 -11.95 5.74 2.63
C LEU A 17 -10.55 5.89 3.26
N CYS A 18 -9.50 5.70 2.46
CA CYS A 18 -8.12 5.91 2.89
C CYS A 18 -7.70 7.38 2.97
N ALA A 19 -8.42 8.31 2.33
CA ALA A 19 -8.00 9.70 2.21
C ALA A 19 -7.86 10.44 3.56
N GLY A 20 -8.63 10.03 4.58
CA GLY A 20 -8.60 10.66 5.90
C GLY A 20 -7.59 10.08 6.89
N ASP A 21 -6.84 9.04 6.52
CA ASP A 21 -6.09 8.24 7.51
C ASP A 21 -4.72 7.75 6.94
N PRO A 22 -3.85 8.63 6.44
CA PRO A 22 -2.64 8.23 5.69
C PRO A 22 -1.69 7.33 6.50
N GLU A 23 -1.53 7.57 7.81
CA GLU A 23 -0.68 6.76 8.68
C GLU A 23 -1.17 5.32 8.82
N LEU A 24 -2.49 5.08 8.67
CA LEU A 24 -3.06 3.74 8.67
C LEU A 24 -2.59 2.93 7.45
N PHE A 25 -2.40 3.56 6.30
CA PHE A 25 -2.07 2.89 5.04
C PHE A 25 -0.56 2.91 4.73
N ASP A 26 0.13 3.99 5.09
CA ASP A 26 1.56 4.21 4.84
C ASP A 26 2.26 4.89 6.04
N PRO A 27 2.54 4.14 7.12
CA PRO A 27 3.11 4.71 8.33
C PRO A 27 4.62 4.94 8.16
N PRO A 28 5.20 5.79 9.03
CA PRO A 28 6.63 5.75 9.28
C PRO A 28 7.06 4.38 9.83
N ALA A 29 8.35 4.08 9.82
CA ALA A 29 8.87 2.78 10.26
C ALA A 29 8.38 2.42 11.69
N THR A 30 7.61 1.32 11.81
CA THR A 30 7.06 0.85 13.10
C THR A 30 7.60 -0.54 13.48
N THR A 31 7.39 -0.94 14.73
CA THR A 31 7.71 -2.30 15.21
C THR A 31 6.81 -3.36 14.53
N ALA A 32 7.33 -4.58 14.37
CA ALA A 32 6.69 -5.63 13.57
C ALA A 32 5.27 -6.01 14.04
N ARG A 33 4.99 -5.96 15.35
CA ARG A 33 3.68 -6.31 15.92
C ARG A 33 2.64 -5.22 15.69
N ALA A 34 3.00 -3.96 15.96
CA ALA A 34 2.15 -2.81 15.64
C ALA A 34 1.83 -2.71 14.14
N ALA A 35 2.71 -3.24 13.28
CA ALA A 35 2.44 -3.32 11.86
C ALA A 35 1.30 -4.30 11.50
N ALA A 36 1.19 -5.45 12.17
CA ALA A 36 0.22 -6.49 11.81
C ALA A 36 -1.23 -6.04 12.04
N ASP A 37 -1.55 -5.55 13.24
CA ASP A 37 -2.90 -5.09 13.59
C ASP A 37 -3.34 -3.92 12.71
N ARG A 38 -2.41 -2.99 12.46
CA ARG A 38 -2.64 -1.86 11.55
C ARG A 38 -2.94 -2.33 10.13
N ILE A 39 -2.19 -3.30 9.61
CA ILE A 39 -2.43 -3.84 8.26
C ILE A 39 -3.81 -4.47 8.15
N GLU A 40 -4.23 -5.23 9.17
CA GLU A 40 -5.57 -5.82 9.18
C GLU A 40 -6.67 -4.76 9.30
N LYS A 41 -6.44 -3.69 10.07
CA LYS A 41 -7.35 -2.54 10.10
C LYS A 41 -7.43 -1.86 8.72
N ALA A 42 -6.30 -1.59 8.09
CA ALA A 42 -6.25 -0.97 6.75
C ALA A 42 -6.95 -1.82 5.68
N LYS A 43 -6.75 -3.15 5.71
CA LYS A 43 -7.46 -4.07 4.81
C LYS A 43 -8.97 -4.00 5.02
N ARG A 44 -9.43 -4.02 6.28
CA ARG A 44 -10.87 -3.90 6.61
C ARG A 44 -11.45 -2.59 6.05
N THR A 45 -10.75 -1.48 6.19
CA THR A 45 -11.16 -0.20 5.58
C THR A 45 -11.24 -0.29 4.05
N CYS A 46 -10.27 -0.93 3.39
CA CYS A 46 -10.35 -1.17 1.95
C CYS A 46 -11.57 -2.02 1.56
N HIS A 47 -11.89 -3.06 2.33
CA HIS A 47 -13.03 -3.94 2.05
C HIS A 47 -14.39 -3.25 2.20
N ALA A 48 -14.48 -2.21 3.03
CA ALA A 48 -15.67 -1.37 3.15
C ALA A 48 -15.71 -0.21 2.13
N CYS A 49 -14.67 -0.04 1.32
CA CYS A 49 -14.53 1.14 0.46
C CYS A 49 -15.37 1.01 -0.82
N PRO A 50 -16.20 2.02 -1.15
CA PRO A 50 -17.09 1.97 -2.32
C PRO A 50 -16.33 1.92 -3.66
N VAL A 51 -15.09 2.42 -3.69
CA VAL A 51 -14.24 2.50 -4.90
C VAL A 51 -13.19 1.39 -4.96
N LEU A 52 -13.40 0.29 -4.22
CA LEU A 52 -12.43 -0.79 -4.12
C LEU A 52 -12.18 -1.48 -5.48
N ALA A 53 -13.21 -1.60 -6.32
CA ALA A 53 -13.10 -2.28 -7.61
C ALA A 53 -12.16 -1.51 -8.55
N GLU A 54 -12.33 -0.20 -8.66
CA GLU A 54 -11.52 0.71 -9.45
C GLU A 54 -10.10 0.80 -8.91
N CYS A 55 -9.95 0.86 -7.58
CA CYS A 55 -8.65 0.82 -6.91
C CYS A 55 -7.91 -0.49 -7.20
N ARG A 56 -8.62 -1.63 -7.22
CA ARG A 56 -8.04 -2.94 -7.60
C ARG A 56 -7.61 -2.99 -9.04
N ALA A 57 -8.44 -2.52 -9.97
CA ALA A 57 -8.12 -2.50 -11.39
C ALA A 57 -6.86 -1.66 -11.66
N TRP A 58 -6.79 -0.47 -11.05
CA TRP A 58 -5.60 0.37 -11.13
C TRP A 58 -4.37 -0.31 -10.52
N ALA A 59 -4.47 -0.83 -9.30
CA ALA A 59 -3.33 -1.47 -8.64
C ALA A 59 -2.77 -2.67 -9.42
N GLN A 60 -3.64 -3.44 -10.09
CA GLN A 60 -3.26 -4.58 -10.93
C GLN A 60 -2.62 -4.16 -12.26
N SER A 61 -2.94 -2.95 -12.76
CA SER A 61 -2.34 -2.42 -13.99
C SER A 61 -0.89 -1.94 -13.81
N LEU A 62 -0.45 -1.78 -12.56
CA LEU A 62 0.88 -1.25 -12.27
C LEU A 62 1.95 -2.36 -12.31
N PRO A 63 3.21 -2.00 -12.67
CA PRO A 63 4.33 -2.93 -12.61
C PRO A 63 4.52 -3.54 -11.21
N ARG A 64 5.08 -4.75 -11.15
CA ARG A 64 5.47 -5.34 -9.86
C ARG A 64 6.42 -4.40 -9.09
N ASN A 65 6.29 -4.39 -7.77
CA ASN A 65 7.08 -3.56 -6.84
C ASN A 65 6.89 -2.03 -7.00
N SER A 66 5.85 -1.56 -7.69
CA SER A 66 5.55 -0.13 -7.81
C SER A 66 4.76 0.45 -6.63
N LEU A 67 4.21 -0.40 -5.77
CA LEU A 67 3.35 -0.04 -4.64
C LEU A 67 4.02 -0.40 -3.31
N SER A 68 3.73 0.38 -2.28
CA SER A 68 4.06 0.15 -0.87
C SER A 68 2.80 0.23 -0.02
N GLY A 69 2.89 -0.25 1.22
CA GLY A 69 1.81 -0.10 2.20
C GLY A 69 0.62 -0.99 1.90
N VAL A 70 -0.58 -0.56 2.30
CA VAL A 70 -1.83 -1.27 1.99
C VAL A 70 -2.58 -0.52 0.90
N VAL A 71 -2.81 -1.20 -0.22
CA VAL A 71 -3.52 -0.65 -1.39
C VAL A 71 -4.53 -1.70 -1.86
N ALA A 72 -5.74 -1.30 -2.24
CA ALA A 72 -6.74 -2.19 -2.82
C ALA A 72 -7.04 -3.49 -1.99
N GLY A 73 -6.91 -3.41 -0.66
CA GLY A 73 -7.09 -4.53 0.27
C GLY A 73 -5.91 -5.51 0.35
N LYS A 74 -4.73 -5.16 -0.20
CA LYS A 74 -3.52 -6.00 -0.19
C LYS A 74 -2.35 -5.22 0.37
N ARG A 75 -1.48 -5.90 1.12
CA ARG A 75 -0.18 -5.34 1.53
C ARG A 75 0.80 -5.49 0.37
N TYR A 76 1.35 -4.37 -0.08
CA TYR A 76 2.47 -4.31 -0.99
C TYR A 76 3.74 -3.98 -0.19
N GLY A 77 4.77 -4.79 -0.39
CA GLY A 77 6.12 -4.39 -0.01
C GLY A 77 6.72 -3.66 -1.19
N ALA A 78 6.84 -2.34 -1.16
CA ALA A 78 7.96 -1.77 -1.89
C ALA A 78 9.18 -2.46 -1.29
N THR A 79 9.98 -3.07 -2.14
CA THR A 79 11.27 -3.62 -1.72
C THR A 79 12.05 -2.45 -1.15
N ILE A 80 11.91 -2.19 0.16
CA ILE A 80 12.97 -1.57 0.93
C ILE A 80 14.15 -2.47 0.64
N TYR A 81 15.13 -1.89 -0.05
CA TYR A 81 16.46 -2.43 -0.29
C TYR A 81 16.76 -3.56 0.70
N LYS A 82 16.70 -4.82 0.24
CA LYS A 82 17.22 -5.92 1.07
C LYS A 82 18.71 -5.62 1.20
N LYS A 83 19.15 -5.08 2.34
CA LYS A 83 20.58 -5.02 2.66
C LYS A 83 21.10 -6.45 2.41
N PRO A 84 22.08 -6.66 1.51
CA PRO A 84 22.56 -8.00 1.23
C PRO A 84 23.03 -8.62 2.55
N ARG A 85 22.58 -9.86 2.83
CA ARG A 85 23.07 -10.62 3.97
C ARG A 85 24.54 -10.92 3.69
N THR A 86 25.46 -10.16 4.28
CA THR A 86 26.88 -10.55 4.32
C THR A 86 26.97 -11.83 5.12
N LYS A 87 27.37 -12.93 4.46
CA LYS A 87 27.72 -14.18 5.15
C LYS A 87 28.92 -13.89 6.06
N PRO A 88 28.92 -14.28 7.34
CA PRO A 88 30.16 -14.35 8.10
C PRO A 88 31.06 -15.42 7.46
N ALA A 89 32.34 -15.09 7.35
CA ALA A 89 33.40 -15.96 6.86
C ALA A 89 33.70 -17.08 7.87
#